data_AF-X1QA19-F1
#
_entry.id   AF-X1QA19-F1
#
_cell.length_a   1.000
_cell.length_b   1.000
_cell.length_c   1.000
_cell.angle_alpha   90.00
_cell.angle_beta   90.00
_cell.angle_gamma   90.00
#
_symmetry.space_group_name_H-M   'P 1'
#
loop_
_entity.id
_entity.type
_entity.pdbx_description
1 polymer ?
#
loop_
_entity_poly.entity_id
_entity_poly.type
_entity_poly.pdbx_seq_one_letter_code
_entity_poly.pdbx_strand_id
1 'polypeptide(L)' 'TKIANNDPTWKLVLGRETLSATEVIQRLGNDRKLRKFVVTHYVGLAVEMEKRGREKRFGKEK' A
#
# COMPACT_ATOMS: atom_id res chain seq x y z
N THR A 1 1.70 -1.97 -11.56
CA THR A 1 2.41 -3.00 -10.77
C THR A 1 3.93 -3.03 -10.97
N LYS A 2 4.49 -2.70 -12.15
CA LYS A 2 5.96 -2.55 -12.35
C LYS A 2 6.61 -1.38 -11.55
N ILE A 3 5.85 -0.37 -11.17
CA ILE A 3 6.39 0.88 -10.58
C ILE A 3 6.97 0.67 -9.17
N ALA A 4 6.33 -0.13 -8.31
CA ALA A 4 6.78 -0.32 -6.93
C ALA A 4 8.01 -1.25 -6.79
N ASN A 5 8.20 -2.19 -7.73
CA ASN A 5 9.37 -3.08 -7.72
C ASN A 5 10.65 -2.42 -8.27
N ASN A 6 10.51 -1.28 -8.97
CA ASN A 6 11.63 -0.61 -9.65
C ASN A 6 12.13 0.64 -8.93
N ASP A 7 11.53 1.03 -7.80
CA ASP A 7 12.04 2.12 -6.98
C ASP A 7 12.86 1.55 -5.81
N PRO A 8 14.20 1.45 -5.92
CA PRO A 8 15.05 0.94 -4.85
C PRO A 8 15.06 1.84 -3.62
N THR A 9 14.55 3.08 -3.73
CA THR A 9 14.46 4.02 -2.61
C THR A 9 13.19 3.86 -1.79
N TRP A 10 12.21 3.08 -2.28
CA TRP A 10 10.98 2.84 -1.55
C TRP A 10 11.22 2.02 -0.29
N LYS A 11 10.66 2.49 0.83
CA LYS A 11 10.78 1.87 2.14
C LYS A 11 9.43 1.92 2.87
N LEU A 12 9.04 0.81 3.49
CA LEU A 12 7.94 0.75 4.45
C LEU A 12 8.50 0.89 5.87
N VAL A 13 8.10 1.95 6.56
CA VAL A 13 8.48 2.17 7.97
C VAL A 13 7.39 1.61 8.89
N LEU A 14 7.78 0.72 9.80
CA LEU A 14 6.94 0.04 10.78
C LEU A 14 7.55 0.23 12.18
N GLY A 15 7.17 1.32 12.83
CA GLY A 15 7.74 1.67 14.14
C GLY A 15 9.24 1.91 14.03
N ARG A 16 10.06 1.01 14.59
CA ARG A 16 11.54 1.08 14.52
C ARG A 16 12.14 0.33 13.34
N GLU A 17 11.32 -0.39 12.59
CA GLU A 17 11.75 -1.21 11.47
C GLU A 17 11.51 -0.48 10.14
N THR A 18 12.43 -0.65 9.19
CA THR A 18 12.30 -0.10 7.84
C THR A 18 12.56 -1.22 6.84
N LEU A 19 11.56 -1.54 6.03
CA LEU A 19 11.60 -2.65 5.07
C LEU A 19 11.65 -2.13 3.63
N SER A 20 12.54 -2.70 2.82
CA SER A 20 12.48 -2.58 1.36
C SER A 20 11.27 -3.31 0.77
N ALA A 21 10.93 -2.99 -0.48
CA ALA A 21 9.86 -3.67 -1.21
C ALA A 21 10.05 -5.21 -1.22
N THR A 22 11.27 -5.68 -1.46
CA THR A 22 11.60 -7.12 -1.48
C THR A 22 11.37 -7.77 -0.11
N GLU A 23 11.82 -7.14 0.97
CA GLU A 23 11.63 -7.65 2.33
C GLU A 23 10.15 -7.72 2.73
N VAL A 24 9.35 -6.71 2.33
CA VAL A 24 7.90 -6.75 2.54
C VAL A 24 7.29 -7.94 1.81
N ILE A 25 7.58 -8.12 0.52
CA ILE A 25 7.03 -9.22 -0.29
C ILE A 25 7.39 -10.58 0.31
N GLN A 26 8.64 -10.77 0.70
CA GLN A 26 9.10 -12.03 1.32
C GLN A 26 8.38 -12.29 2.65
N ARG A 27 8.18 -11.27 3.49
CA ARG A 27 7.54 -11.42 4.79
C ARG A 27 6.03 -11.60 4.72
N LEU A 28 5.34 -11.11 3.69
CA LEU A 28 3.88 -11.22 3.57
C LEU A 28 3.36 -12.67 3.60
N GLY A 29 4.15 -13.63 3.11
CA GLY A 29 3.81 -15.05 3.15
C GLY A 29 3.72 -15.61 4.57
N ASN A 30 4.67 -15.20 5.43
CA ASN A 30 4.92 -15.85 6.72
C ASN A 30 4.48 -14.99 7.93
N ASP A 31 4.42 -13.67 7.78
CA ASP A 31 4.06 -12.74 8.84
C ASP A 31 2.59 -12.30 8.70
N ARG A 32 1.71 -12.99 9.43
CA ARG A 32 0.26 -12.72 9.41
C ARG A 32 -0.08 -11.32 9.93
N LYS A 33 0.68 -10.78 10.88
CA LYS A 33 0.43 -9.43 11.44
C LYS A 33 0.81 -8.36 10.42
N LEU A 34 1.99 -8.49 9.82
CA LEU A 34 2.42 -7.62 8.73
C LEU A 34 1.43 -7.68 7.57
N ARG A 35 1.00 -8.87 7.16
CA ARG A 35 0.02 -9.04 6.09
C ARG A 35 -1.28 -8.31 6.40
N LYS A 36 -1.81 -8.46 7.61
CA LYS A 36 -3.03 -7.73 8.02
C LYS A 36 -2.82 -6.22 7.95
N PHE A 37 -1.70 -5.72 8.48
CA PHE A 37 -1.37 -4.29 8.44
C PHE A 37 -1.28 -3.76 6.99
N VAL A 38 -0.46 -4.40 6.15
CA VAL A 38 -0.24 -4.00 4.75
C VAL A 38 -1.55 -4.01 3.99
N VAL A 39 -2.33 -5.10 4.09
CA VAL A 39 -3.62 -5.20 3.41
C VAL A 39 -4.57 -4.09 3.88
N THR A 40 -4.77 -3.93 5.19
CA THR A 40 -5.69 -2.89 5.70
C THR A 40 -5.28 -1.49 5.27
N HIS A 41 -3.99 -1.15 5.41
CA HIS A 41 -3.51 0.21 5.18
C HIS A 41 -3.48 0.57 3.69
N TYR A 42 -2.89 -0.30 2.86
CA TYR A 42 -2.74 -0.02 1.43
C TYR A 42 -4.03 -0.23 0.63
N VAL A 43 -4.89 -1.19 1.01
CA VAL A 43 -6.22 -1.32 0.39
C VAL A 43 -7.07 -0.10 0.74
N GLY A 44 -7.04 0.37 1.99
CA GLY A 44 -7.74 1.60 2.39
C GLY A 44 -7.29 2.81 1.57
N LEU A 45 -5.97 2.99 1.40
CA LEU A 45 -5.42 4.05 0.57
C LEU A 45 -5.86 3.93 -0.90
N ALA A 46 -5.83 2.73 -1.48
CA ALA A 46 -6.28 2.49 -2.85
C ALA A 46 -7.76 2.83 -3.03
N VAL A 47 -8.63 2.40 -2.10
CA VAL A 47 -10.07 2.73 -2.12
C VAL A 47 -10.28 4.24 -2.03
N GLU A 48 -9.53 4.94 -1.20
CA GLU A 48 -9.65 6.39 -1.06
C GLU A 48 -9.16 7.13 -2.30
N MET A 49 -8.05 6.69 -2.91
CA MET A 49 -7.57 7.23 -4.19
C MET A 49 -8.61 7.06 -5.30
N GLU A 50 -9.21 5.87 -5.40
CA GLU A 50 -10.29 5.59 -6.36
C GLU A 50 -11.54 6.44 -6.10
N LYS A 51 -11.93 6.60 -4.83
CA LYS A 51 -13.07 7.46 -4.44
C LYS A 51 -12.82 8.91 -4.86
N ARG A 52 -11.64 9.47 -4.53
CA ARG A 52 -11.26 10.84 -4.93
C ARG A 52 -11.17 10.97 -6.45
N GLY A 53 -10.66 9.96 -7.14
CA GLY A 53 -10.60 9.92 -8.60
C GLY A 53 -12.00 9.98 -9.22
N ARG A 54 -12.96 9.22 -8.68
CA ARG A 54 -14.36 9.25 -9.10
C ARG A 54 -15.04 10.58 -8.80
N GLU A 55 -14.90 11.11 -7.60
CA GLU A 55 -15.45 12.43 -7.23
C GLU A 55 -14.94 13.54 -8.17
N LYS A 56 -13.67 13.48 -8.60
CA LYS A 56 -13.10 14.41 -9.58
C LYS A 56 -13.64 14.21 -10.99
N ARG A 57 -13.89 12.97 -11.41
CA ARG A 57 -14.35 12.64 -12.77
C ARG A 57 -15.84 12.83 -12.98
N PHE A 58 -16.64 12.53 -11.97
CA PHE A 58 -18.09 12.43 -12.09
C PHE A 58 -18.84 13.44 -11.22
N GLY A 59 -18.12 14.26 -10.44
CA GLY A 59 -18.70 15.11 -9.40
C GLY A 59 -19.10 14.28 -8.17
N LYS A 60 -19.42 14.96 -7.05
CA LYS A 60 -20.09 14.28 -5.92
C LYS A 60 -21.45 13.79 -6.43
N GLU A 61 -21.62 12.49 -6.63
CA GLU A 61 -22.97 11.92 -6.70
C GLU A 61 -23.71 12.40 -5.45
N LYS A 62 -24.78 13.16 -5.68
CA LYS A 62 -25.64 13.73 -4.65
C LYS A 62 -26.40 12.63 -3.93
#